data_AF-A0A962BUR0-F1
#
_entry.id   AF-A0A962BUR0-F1
#
_cell.length_a   1.000
_cell.length_b   1.000
_cell.length_c   1.000
_cell.angle_alpha   90.00
_cell.angle_beta   90.00
_cell.angle_gamma   90.00
#
_symmetry.space_group_name_H-M   'P 1'
#
loop_
_entity.id
_entity.type
_entity.pdbx_description
1 polymer ?
#
loop_
_entity_poly.entity_id
_entity_poly.type
_entity_poly.pdbx_seq_one_letter_code
_entity_poly.pdbx_strand_id
1 'polypeptide(L)'
;QRRPGRPLADAPGTTTDGACGVPRMTWMQEPGSAAAMPMKRWGVVFAVLATCGLASVIVVLTSRSFEYFPEGVLDPQRADLDTLKRGWYSSELRALNEPVLAPSAGQFVFRFTLLRSSRAPMAVRIVAEDGRYTLHALELFVYPADDQTKEMRRVSRVLSSQEVDELKSLIDETSFWDIQTFEKDDGVDGSRWIIEGATDQYHVVDRWSPKSGPARKLGEYFLSLTGWQFSRWDVY
;
A
#
# COMPACT_ATOMS: atom_id res chain seq x y z
N GLN A 1 -42.33 44.01 17.93
CA GLN A 1 -43.02 42.92 18.63
C GLN A 1 -42.07 42.29 19.64
N ARG A 2 -42.60 41.93 20.81
CA ARG A 2 -41.89 41.54 22.05
C ARG A 2 -41.32 40.10 21.96
N ARG A 3 -40.19 39.86 22.64
CA ARG A 3 -39.57 38.54 22.93
C ARG A 3 -40.48 37.66 23.83
N PRO A 4 -40.24 36.34 23.96
CA PRO A 4 -39.23 35.78 24.90
C PRO A 4 -38.46 34.58 24.29
N GLY A 5 -37.24 34.17 24.68
CA GLY A 5 -36.70 33.99 26.03
C GLY A 5 -36.80 32.51 26.44
N ARG A 6 -35.69 31.76 26.40
CA ARG A 6 -35.53 30.46 27.10
C ARG A 6 -34.10 30.28 27.61
N PRO A 7 -33.90 29.53 28.71
CA PRO A 7 -32.93 29.88 29.74
C PRO A 7 -31.73 28.94 29.86
N LEU A 8 -30.77 29.42 30.64
CA LEU A 8 -29.57 28.79 31.19
C LEU A 8 -29.93 27.95 32.45
N ALA A 9 -29.28 26.80 32.65
CA ALA A 9 -29.08 26.09 33.92
C ALA A 9 -27.98 25.03 33.68
N ASP A 10 -26.77 25.17 34.22
CA ASP A 10 -26.29 24.84 35.58
C ASP A 10 -25.83 23.37 35.74
N ALA A 11 -24.52 23.19 35.90
CA ALA A 11 -23.84 22.11 36.63
C ALA A 11 -24.08 22.30 38.16
N PRO A 12 -23.62 21.47 39.16
CA PRO A 12 -22.47 20.56 39.17
C PRO A 12 -22.63 19.26 40.01
N GLY A 13 -21.58 18.44 40.09
CA GLY A 13 -21.46 17.33 41.04
C GLY A 13 -20.03 16.83 41.22
N THR A 14 -19.39 17.23 42.32
CA THR A 14 -18.16 16.68 42.93
C THR A 14 -18.44 15.26 43.48
N THR A 15 -17.50 14.36 43.81
CA THR A 15 -16.54 14.41 44.94
C THR A 15 -15.75 13.07 45.02
N THR A 16 -14.45 13.11 45.41
CA THR A 16 -13.64 12.17 46.27
C THR A 16 -13.50 10.68 45.91
N ASP A 17 -12.45 9.91 46.21
CA ASP A 17 -11.17 10.03 46.93
C ASP A 17 -10.36 8.73 46.66
N GLY A 18 -9.06 8.70 46.98
CA GLY A 18 -8.33 7.46 47.32
C GLY A 18 -7.15 7.14 46.39
N ALA A 19 -5.92 7.61 46.64
CA ALA A 19 -4.95 7.20 47.67
C ALA A 19 -3.96 6.07 47.25
N CYS A 20 -2.68 6.43 47.35
CA CYS A 20 -1.53 5.65 47.82
C CYS A 20 -1.12 4.31 47.17
N GLY A 21 0.16 4.25 46.76
CA GLY A 21 0.91 2.98 46.75
C GLY A 21 2.14 2.95 45.85
N VAL A 22 3.20 3.67 46.21
CA VAL A 22 4.57 3.35 45.76
C VAL A 22 5.24 2.56 46.88
N PRO A 23 6.00 1.50 46.56
CA PRO A 23 7.29 1.39 47.22
C PRO A 23 8.46 1.18 46.25
N ARG A 24 9.53 1.85 46.65
CA ARG A 24 10.91 1.85 46.18
C ARG A 24 11.65 0.71 46.91
N MET A 25 12.44 -0.12 46.22
CA MET A 25 13.63 -0.72 46.82
C MET A 25 14.64 -1.25 45.78
N THR A 26 15.65 -0.42 45.59
CA THR A 26 17.09 -0.65 45.41
C THR A 26 17.65 -2.04 45.73
N TRP A 27 18.46 -2.60 44.79
CA TRP A 27 19.75 -3.31 44.95
C TRP A 27 20.40 -3.30 43.55
N MET A 28 21.40 -2.49 43.18
CA MET A 28 22.83 -2.46 43.53
C MET A 28 23.56 -3.81 43.33
N GLN A 29 24.25 -3.97 42.19
CA GLN A 29 25.68 -4.32 42.08
C GLN A 29 26.11 -4.65 40.63
N GLU A 30 26.83 -3.72 39.99
CA GLU A 30 28.01 -4.01 39.16
C GLU A 30 29.23 -4.16 40.12
N PRO A 31 30.43 -4.70 39.78
CA PRO A 31 31.14 -4.53 38.48
C PRO A 31 32.08 -5.69 38.03
N GLY A 32 32.79 -5.49 36.92
CA GLY A 32 34.00 -6.25 36.60
C GLY A 32 34.28 -6.35 35.08
N SER A 33 34.80 -5.29 34.46
CA SER A 33 36.24 -5.04 34.23
C SER A 33 36.78 -5.65 32.93
N ALA A 34 37.20 -4.75 32.06
CA ALA A 34 38.03 -4.98 30.89
C ALA A 34 39.42 -5.54 31.27
N ALA A 35 40.01 -6.31 30.36
CA ALA A 35 41.45 -6.50 30.28
C ALA A 35 41.87 -6.62 28.80
N ALA A 36 42.79 -5.76 28.41
CA ALA A 36 43.40 -5.68 27.09
C ALA A 36 44.69 -6.52 27.01
N MET A 37 44.93 -7.11 25.82
CA MET A 37 46.22 -7.35 25.11
C MET A 37 47.37 -8.13 25.81
N PRO A 38 48.21 -8.92 25.09
CA PRO A 38 49.01 -8.42 23.95
C PRO A 38 49.31 -9.37 22.76
N MET A 39 49.65 -8.73 21.64
CA MET A 39 50.35 -9.28 20.48
C MET A 39 51.74 -9.84 20.84
N LYS A 40 52.09 -11.00 20.28
CA LYS A 40 53.46 -11.34 19.89
C LYS A 40 53.44 -12.10 18.56
N ARG A 41 54.17 -11.54 17.58
CA ARG A 41 54.50 -12.14 16.28
C ARG A 41 55.60 -13.20 16.45
N TRP A 42 55.57 -14.24 15.61
CA TRP A 42 56.69 -14.88 14.85
C TRP A 42 56.49 -16.40 14.74
N GLY A 43 56.65 -16.94 13.52
CA GLY A 43 56.86 -18.37 13.28
C GLY A 43 55.98 -18.97 12.20
N VAL A 44 56.35 -18.76 10.93
CA VAL A 44 56.00 -19.66 9.81
C VAL A 44 56.66 -21.02 10.13
N VAL A 45 56.00 -22.18 9.97
CA VAL A 45 56.28 -23.15 8.88
C VAL A 45 55.56 -24.51 9.13
N PHE A 46 55.02 -25.07 8.04
CA PHE A 46 54.53 -26.44 7.70
C PHE A 46 53.19 -27.02 8.23
N ALA A 47 52.16 -26.86 7.39
CA ALA A 47 51.32 -27.90 6.74
C ALA A 47 50.81 -29.12 7.53
N VAL A 48 49.49 -29.22 7.69
CA VAL A 48 48.69 -30.45 7.41
C VAL A 48 47.29 -30.04 6.92
N LEU A 49 46.85 -30.71 5.85
CA LEU A 49 45.55 -30.60 5.20
C LEU A 49 44.36 -30.75 6.16
N ALA A 50 43.48 -29.75 6.17
CA ALA A 50 42.08 -29.92 6.57
C ALA A 50 41.21 -29.27 5.48
N THR A 51 40.63 -30.13 4.65
CA THR A 51 39.60 -29.81 3.68
C THR A 51 38.38 -29.20 4.38
N CYS A 52 38.27 -27.87 4.38
CA CYS A 52 37.00 -27.18 4.53
C CYS A 52 36.66 -26.57 3.17
N GLY A 53 35.86 -27.29 2.40
CA GLY A 53 35.27 -26.76 1.17
C GLY A 53 34.42 -25.55 1.51
N LEU A 54 34.98 -24.35 1.32
CA LEU A 54 34.19 -23.14 1.11
C LEU A 54 33.58 -23.27 -0.28
N ALA A 55 32.46 -24.00 -0.36
CA ALA A 55 31.53 -23.79 -1.45
C ALA A 55 31.03 -22.35 -1.29
N SER A 56 31.65 -21.42 -2.03
CA SER A 56 31.06 -20.12 -2.31
C SER A 56 29.75 -20.39 -3.04
N VAL A 57 28.66 -20.47 -2.27
CA VAL A 57 27.32 -20.31 -2.82
C VAL A 57 27.23 -18.86 -3.25
N ILE A 58 27.63 -18.60 -4.50
CA ILE A 58 27.25 -17.38 -5.19
C ILE A 58 25.75 -17.52 -5.39
N VAL A 59 24.97 -16.96 -4.46
CA VAL A 59 23.56 -16.67 -4.71
C VAL A 59 23.56 -15.59 -5.79
N VAL A 60 23.45 -16.01 -7.05
CA VAL A 60 23.09 -15.11 -8.14
C VAL A 60 21.67 -14.67 -7.82
N LEU A 61 21.53 -13.55 -7.09
CA LEU A 61 20.28 -12.82 -7.04
C LEU A 61 20.06 -12.30 -8.45
N THR A 62 19.39 -13.10 -9.28
CA THR A 62 18.80 -12.59 -10.52
C THR A 62 17.79 -11.55 -10.06
N SER A 63 18.17 -10.28 -10.12
CA SER A 63 17.24 -9.17 -10.01
C SER A 63 16.34 -9.27 -11.23
N ARG A 64 15.26 -10.05 -11.11
CA ARG A 64 14.17 -10.00 -12.07
C ARG A 64 13.62 -8.59 -11.92
N SER A 65 13.89 -7.74 -12.90
CA SER A 65 13.21 -6.44 -13.01
C SER A 65 11.75 -6.76 -13.25
N PHE A 66 10.98 -6.86 -12.16
CA PHE A 66 9.55 -6.97 -12.29
C PHE A 66 9.05 -5.63 -12.82
N GLU A 67 8.53 -5.64 -14.04
CA GLU A 67 7.79 -4.49 -14.57
C GLU A 67 6.43 -4.45 -13.87
N TYR A 68 5.91 -3.26 -13.55
CA TYR A 68 4.62 -3.13 -12.88
C TYR A 68 3.48 -3.79 -13.66
N PHE A 69 3.60 -3.82 -14.99
CA PHE A 69 2.65 -4.41 -15.90
C PHE A 69 3.40 -5.27 -16.93
N PRO A 70 3.01 -6.53 -17.13
CA PRO A 70 3.51 -7.35 -18.23
C PRO A 70 3.31 -6.69 -19.60
N GLU A 71 4.21 -6.96 -20.54
CA GLU A 71 4.10 -6.46 -21.92
C GLU A 71 2.80 -6.93 -22.59
N GLY A 72 2.12 -6.01 -23.29
CA GLY A 72 0.91 -6.30 -24.05
C GLY A 72 -0.35 -6.50 -23.22
N VAL A 73 -0.29 -6.37 -21.88
CA VAL A 73 -1.45 -6.60 -21.03
C VAL A 73 -2.47 -5.46 -21.10
N LEU A 74 -2.03 -4.20 -21.20
CA LEU A 74 -2.91 -3.03 -21.09
C LEU A 74 -3.53 -2.62 -22.43
N ASP A 75 -2.89 -2.98 -23.54
CA ASP A 75 -3.47 -2.85 -24.88
C ASP A 75 -2.88 -3.93 -25.84
N PRO A 76 -3.48 -5.13 -25.85
CA PRO A 76 -2.98 -6.25 -26.67
C PRO A 76 -3.03 -5.97 -28.19
N GLN A 77 -3.80 -4.98 -28.63
CA GLN A 77 -3.99 -4.68 -30.05
C GLN A 77 -3.05 -3.58 -30.55
N ARG A 78 -2.51 -2.76 -29.65
CA ARG A 78 -1.68 -1.59 -29.97
C ARG A 78 -0.46 -1.53 -29.06
N ALA A 79 0.63 -2.17 -29.49
CA ALA A 79 1.88 -2.21 -28.74
C ALA A 79 2.46 -0.82 -28.40
N ASP A 80 2.23 0.17 -29.26
CA ASP A 80 2.62 1.57 -29.01
C ASP A 80 1.83 2.19 -27.85
N LEU A 81 0.50 1.98 -27.82
CA LEU A 81 -0.35 2.45 -26.72
C LEU A 81 -0.10 1.68 -25.43
N ASP A 82 0.11 0.36 -25.50
CA ASP A 82 0.50 -0.46 -24.35
C ASP A 82 1.79 0.09 -23.72
N THR A 83 2.83 0.31 -24.52
CA THR A 83 4.11 0.85 -24.05
C THR A 83 3.94 2.22 -23.37
N LEU A 84 3.15 3.12 -23.98
CA LEU A 84 2.85 4.43 -23.39
C LEU A 84 2.12 4.30 -22.05
N LYS A 85 1.07 3.47 -21.98
CA LYS A 85 0.30 3.23 -20.75
C LYS A 85 1.17 2.61 -19.66
N ARG A 86 1.91 1.55 -19.96
CA ARG A 86 2.80 0.88 -19.00
C ARG A 86 3.84 1.84 -18.47
N GLY A 87 4.45 2.66 -19.32
CA GLY A 87 5.41 3.69 -18.93
C GLY A 87 4.80 4.71 -17.96
N TRP A 88 3.64 5.26 -18.32
CA TRP A 88 2.91 6.24 -17.50
C TRP A 88 2.48 5.64 -16.16
N TYR A 89 1.71 4.55 -16.16
CA TYR A 89 1.15 3.95 -14.94
C TYR A 89 2.25 3.48 -13.99
N SER A 90 3.32 2.88 -14.52
CA SER A 90 4.48 2.49 -13.70
C SER A 90 5.16 3.69 -13.05
N SER A 91 5.22 4.85 -13.73
CA SER A 91 5.78 6.07 -13.14
C SER A 91 4.98 6.56 -11.95
N GLU A 92 3.65 6.56 -12.06
CA GLU A 92 2.77 6.97 -10.96
C GLU A 92 2.84 6.00 -9.77
N LEU A 93 2.86 4.69 -10.03
CA LEU A 93 3.02 3.67 -8.98
C LEU A 93 4.37 3.76 -8.27
N ARG A 94 5.46 4.07 -8.99
CA ARG A 94 6.76 4.36 -8.37
C ARG A 94 6.70 5.60 -7.48
N ALA A 95 6.04 6.67 -7.93
CA ALA A 95 5.87 7.88 -7.12
C ALA A 95 5.06 7.62 -5.84
N LEU A 96 4.12 6.67 -5.90
CA LEU A 96 3.35 6.18 -4.76
C LEU A 96 4.10 5.14 -3.90
N ASN A 97 5.34 4.77 -4.25
CA ASN A 97 6.10 3.68 -3.62
C ASN A 97 5.33 2.36 -3.55
N GLU A 98 4.48 2.09 -4.54
CA GLU A 98 3.74 0.84 -4.60
C GLU A 98 4.66 -0.29 -5.11
N PRO A 99 4.58 -1.51 -4.56
CA PRO A 99 5.34 -2.65 -5.04
C PRO A 99 4.79 -3.15 -6.38
N VAL A 100 5.61 -3.87 -7.13
CA VAL A 100 5.11 -4.64 -8.29
C VAL A 100 4.29 -5.81 -7.78
N LEU A 101 3.15 -6.08 -8.43
CA LEU A 101 2.33 -7.24 -8.13
C LEU A 101 2.78 -8.40 -9.02
N ALA A 102 3.12 -9.52 -8.38
CA ALA A 102 3.45 -10.75 -9.07
C ALA A 102 2.51 -11.84 -8.58
N PRO A 103 2.01 -12.72 -9.49
CA PRO A 103 1.20 -13.84 -9.07
C PRO A 103 2.05 -14.81 -8.24
N SER A 104 1.49 -15.25 -7.12
CA SER A 104 2.09 -16.22 -6.21
C SER A 104 0.99 -17.01 -5.51
N ALA A 105 1.14 -18.33 -5.51
CA ALA A 105 0.17 -19.20 -4.86
C ALA A 105 0.05 -18.86 -3.37
N GLY A 106 -1.20 -18.75 -2.88
CA GLY A 106 -1.49 -18.39 -1.50
C GLY A 106 -1.40 -16.88 -1.20
N GLN A 107 -1.08 -16.03 -2.19
CA GLN A 107 -1.28 -14.60 -2.08
C GLN A 107 -2.67 -14.20 -2.55
N PHE A 108 -3.20 -13.14 -1.96
CA PHE A 108 -4.37 -12.42 -2.44
C PHE A 108 -4.04 -10.94 -2.33
N VAL A 109 -3.76 -10.31 -3.46
CA VAL A 109 -3.44 -8.88 -3.51
C VAL A 109 -4.31 -8.23 -4.56
N PHE A 110 -5.03 -7.19 -4.16
CA PHE A 110 -5.73 -6.33 -5.10
C PHE A 110 -5.25 -4.89 -4.93
N ARG A 111 -5.13 -4.16 -6.04
CA ARG A 111 -4.79 -2.74 -6.04
C ARG A 111 -5.73 -1.99 -6.95
N PHE A 112 -6.35 -0.95 -6.42
CA PHE A 112 -7.00 0.09 -7.20
C PHE A 112 -6.07 1.30 -7.31
N THR A 113 -5.86 1.79 -8.53
CA THR A 113 -5.10 3.00 -8.83
C THR A 113 -5.99 3.99 -9.57
N LEU A 114 -6.01 5.22 -9.08
CA LEU A 114 -6.77 6.32 -9.65
C LEU A 114 -5.81 7.41 -10.13
N LEU A 115 -5.76 7.60 -11.45
CA LEU A 115 -4.97 8.66 -12.10
C LEU A 115 -5.92 9.70 -12.69
N ARG A 116 -5.74 10.98 -12.37
CA ARG A 116 -6.67 12.06 -12.77
C ARG A 116 -5.92 13.11 -13.56
N SER A 117 -6.54 13.70 -14.58
CA SER A 117 -5.87 14.67 -15.46
C SER A 117 -5.35 15.92 -14.73
N SER A 118 -5.94 16.31 -13.61
CA SER A 118 -5.60 17.54 -12.87
C SER A 118 -5.32 17.32 -11.38
N ARG A 119 -5.15 16.07 -10.96
CA ARG A 119 -4.92 15.72 -9.56
C ARG A 119 -3.86 14.66 -9.42
N ALA A 120 -3.20 14.68 -8.28
CA ALA A 120 -2.15 13.75 -7.93
C ALA A 120 -2.65 12.30 -7.91
N PRO A 121 -1.78 11.31 -8.15
CA PRO A 121 -2.16 9.91 -8.20
C PRO A 121 -2.51 9.38 -6.81
N MET A 122 -3.29 8.31 -6.79
CA MET A 122 -3.64 7.57 -5.58
C MET A 122 -3.65 6.07 -5.86
N ALA A 123 -3.24 5.29 -4.87
CA ALA A 123 -3.42 3.85 -4.86
C ALA A 123 -4.04 3.37 -3.55
N VAL A 124 -4.85 2.32 -3.65
CA VAL A 124 -5.44 1.58 -2.55
C VAL A 124 -5.15 0.10 -2.79
N ARG A 125 -4.27 -0.49 -1.98
CA ARG A 125 -3.87 -1.90 -2.07
C ARG A 125 -4.36 -2.67 -0.85
N ILE A 126 -4.92 -3.85 -1.08
CA ILE A 126 -5.34 -4.80 -0.07
C ILE A 126 -4.50 -6.05 -0.23
N VAL A 127 -3.87 -6.50 0.86
CA VAL A 127 -3.05 -7.72 0.88
C VAL A 127 -3.62 -8.67 1.92
N ALA A 128 -3.82 -9.93 1.55
CA ALA A 128 -4.06 -11.00 2.51
C ALA A 128 -2.75 -11.72 2.85
N GLU A 129 -2.41 -11.75 4.13
CA GLU A 129 -1.27 -12.46 4.70
C GLU A 129 -1.75 -13.20 5.96
N ASP A 130 -1.52 -14.51 6.03
CA ASP A 130 -1.89 -15.34 7.18
C ASP A 130 -3.36 -15.19 7.62
N GLY A 131 -4.28 -15.06 6.64
CA GLY A 131 -5.71 -14.87 6.88
C GLY A 131 -6.11 -13.46 7.31
N ARG A 132 -5.17 -12.53 7.43
CA ARG A 132 -5.41 -11.12 7.75
C ARG A 132 -5.38 -10.28 6.49
N TYR A 133 -6.39 -9.43 6.31
CA TYR A 133 -6.47 -8.50 5.19
C TYR A 133 -6.06 -7.10 5.65
N THR A 134 -5.01 -6.57 5.05
CA THR A 134 -4.48 -5.24 5.37
C THR A 134 -4.67 -4.31 4.18
N LEU A 135 -5.32 -3.18 4.43
CA LEU A 135 -5.46 -2.06 3.52
C LEU A 135 -4.24 -1.15 3.65
N HIS A 136 -3.68 -0.72 2.53
CA HIS A 136 -2.72 0.36 2.40
C HIS A 136 -3.24 1.34 1.35
N ALA A 137 -3.51 2.58 1.73
CA ALA A 137 -3.88 3.62 0.78
C ALA A 137 -2.94 4.80 0.90
N LEU A 138 -2.58 5.37 -0.24
CA LEU A 138 -1.72 6.53 -0.37
C LEU A 138 -2.25 7.43 -1.50
N GLU A 139 -2.37 8.72 -1.21
CA GLU A 139 -2.59 9.76 -2.21
C GLU A 139 -1.54 10.85 -2.03
N LEU A 140 -0.93 11.25 -3.14
CA LEU A 140 -0.01 12.39 -3.15
C LEU A 140 -0.79 13.70 -3.28
N PHE A 141 -0.17 14.82 -2.92
CA PHE A 141 -0.63 16.17 -3.23
C PHE A 141 0.53 16.97 -3.79
N VAL A 142 0.27 17.78 -4.82
CA VAL A 142 1.24 18.72 -5.39
C VAL A 142 0.66 20.12 -5.29
N TYR A 143 1.31 21.01 -4.54
CA TYR A 143 0.96 22.42 -4.50
C TYR A 143 1.77 23.20 -5.53
N PRO A 144 1.15 24.10 -6.31
CA PRO A 144 1.89 24.99 -7.19
C PRO A 144 2.50 26.15 -6.37
N ALA A 145 3.83 26.21 -6.28
CA ALA A 145 4.67 27.43 -6.36
C ALA A 145 6.01 27.36 -5.60
N ASP A 146 6.20 26.43 -4.66
CA ASP A 146 7.46 26.30 -3.90
C ASP A 146 7.85 24.82 -3.79
N ASP A 147 8.75 24.43 -4.68
CA ASP A 147 9.26 23.08 -4.92
C ASP A 147 10.06 22.59 -3.71
N GLN A 148 9.44 21.79 -2.84
CA GLN A 148 10.13 20.76 -2.03
C GLN A 148 9.24 19.83 -1.18
N THR A 149 7.96 20.15 -0.95
CA THR A 149 7.10 19.31 -0.10
C THR A 149 5.99 18.63 -0.89
N LYS A 150 6.22 17.37 -1.25
CA LYS A 150 5.12 16.45 -1.58
C LYS A 150 4.40 16.11 -0.27
N GLU A 151 3.24 16.70 -0.06
CA GLU A 151 2.34 16.21 0.98
C GLU A 151 1.68 14.91 0.51
N MET A 152 1.33 14.06 1.46
CA MET A 152 0.62 12.82 1.18
C MET A 152 -0.32 12.51 2.33
N ARG A 153 -1.49 11.94 2.01
CA ARG A 153 -2.31 11.27 3.01
C ARG A 153 -2.17 9.77 2.85
N ARG A 154 -2.08 9.07 3.97
CA ARG A 154 -1.89 7.63 4.02
C ARG A 154 -2.80 7.03 5.08
N VAL A 155 -3.38 5.88 4.78
CA VAL A 155 -3.99 5.02 5.79
C VAL A 155 -3.49 3.60 5.62
N SER A 156 -3.19 2.94 6.74
CA SER A 156 -2.86 1.53 6.78
C SER A 156 -3.62 0.92 7.94
N ARG A 157 -4.48 -0.07 7.66
CA ARG A 157 -5.31 -0.70 8.69
C ARG A 157 -5.69 -2.12 8.31
N VAL A 158 -6.03 -2.90 9.33
CA VAL A 158 -6.65 -4.21 9.14
C VAL A 158 -8.11 -4.00 8.75
N LEU A 159 -8.59 -4.76 7.75
CA LEU A 159 -10.00 -4.79 7.38
C LEU A 159 -10.79 -5.67 8.35
N SER A 160 -12.02 -5.27 8.64
CA SER A 160 -12.97 -6.10 9.38
C SER A 160 -13.42 -7.30 8.54
N SER A 161 -13.95 -8.34 9.18
CA SER A 161 -14.49 -9.51 8.46
C SER A 161 -15.60 -9.12 7.48
N GLN A 162 -16.47 -8.17 7.85
CA GLN A 162 -17.53 -7.68 6.99
C GLN A 162 -16.99 -7.01 5.71
N GLU A 163 -15.96 -6.16 5.84
CA GLU A 163 -15.30 -5.54 4.67
C GLU A 163 -14.63 -6.58 3.78
N VAL A 164 -14.03 -7.61 4.37
CA VAL A 164 -13.41 -8.70 3.59
C VAL A 164 -14.47 -9.51 2.85
N ASP A 165 -15.59 -9.84 3.49
CA ASP A 165 -16.67 -10.62 2.88
C ASP A 165 -17.35 -9.84 1.75
N GLU A 166 -17.54 -8.53 1.92
CA GLU A 166 -18.08 -7.65 0.89
C GLU A 166 -17.12 -7.47 -0.29
N LEU A 167 -15.80 -7.32 -0.04
CA LEU A 167 -14.78 -7.30 -1.10
C LEU A 167 -14.86 -8.57 -1.96
N LYS A 168 -14.89 -9.74 -1.33
CA LYS A 168 -14.96 -11.03 -2.03
C LYS A 168 -16.25 -11.15 -2.83
N SER A 169 -17.38 -10.79 -2.21
CA SER A 169 -18.68 -10.80 -2.87
C SER A 169 -18.70 -9.90 -4.10
N LEU A 170 -18.08 -8.72 -4.04
CA LEU A 170 -17.97 -7.81 -5.19
C LEU A 170 -17.07 -8.37 -6.29
N ILE A 171 -15.94 -8.98 -5.94
CA ILE A 171 -15.04 -9.64 -6.92
C ILE A 171 -15.80 -10.73 -7.66
N ASP A 172 -16.59 -11.54 -6.94
CA ASP A 172 -17.39 -12.63 -7.52
C ASP A 172 -18.56 -12.09 -8.36
N GLU A 173 -19.36 -11.14 -7.82
CA GLU A 173 -20.50 -10.53 -8.51
C GLU A 173 -20.09 -9.86 -9.83
N THR A 174 -18.92 -9.21 -9.83
CA THR A 174 -18.41 -8.53 -11.02
C THR A 174 -17.71 -9.47 -11.99
N SER A 175 -17.50 -10.73 -11.60
CA SER A 175 -16.69 -11.70 -12.36
C SER A 175 -15.35 -11.10 -12.76
N PHE A 176 -14.65 -10.48 -11.79
CA PHE A 176 -13.49 -9.62 -12.04
C PHE A 176 -12.46 -10.24 -13.00
N TRP A 177 -12.16 -11.52 -12.83
CA TRP A 177 -11.16 -12.25 -13.62
C TRP A 177 -11.55 -12.44 -15.10
N ASP A 178 -12.83 -12.30 -15.42
CA ASP A 178 -13.38 -12.45 -16.77
C ASP A 178 -13.65 -11.10 -17.45
N ILE A 179 -13.43 -9.98 -16.75
CA ILE A 179 -13.61 -8.65 -17.32
C ILE A 179 -12.53 -8.44 -18.39
N GLN A 180 -12.91 -7.87 -19.54
CA GLN A 180 -11.92 -7.49 -20.53
C GLN A 180 -10.96 -6.44 -19.95
N THR A 181 -9.65 -6.69 -20.01
CA THR A 181 -8.65 -5.77 -19.46
C THR A 181 -8.80 -4.34 -19.99
N PHE A 182 -9.03 -4.21 -21.29
CA PHE A 182 -9.16 -2.92 -21.96
C PHE A 182 -10.47 -2.84 -22.74
N GLU A 183 -11.20 -1.74 -22.56
CA GLU A 183 -12.28 -1.33 -23.46
C GLU A 183 -11.82 -0.08 -24.22
N LYS A 184 -12.29 0.06 -25.46
CA LYS A 184 -11.94 1.20 -26.31
C LYS A 184 -12.61 2.47 -25.78
N ASP A 185 -11.95 3.10 -24.82
CA ASP A 185 -12.44 4.24 -24.08
C ASP A 185 -11.40 5.37 -24.15
N ASP A 186 -11.75 6.41 -24.91
CA ASP A 186 -10.85 7.50 -25.25
C ASP A 186 -11.46 8.85 -24.85
N GLY A 187 -10.66 9.70 -24.20
CA GLY A 187 -10.91 11.12 -24.17
C GLY A 187 -9.77 11.92 -23.56
N VAL A 188 -9.99 13.24 -23.49
CA VAL A 188 -8.94 14.23 -23.29
C VAL A 188 -8.74 14.57 -21.81
N ASP A 189 -9.80 14.46 -21.02
CA ASP A 189 -9.84 14.76 -19.59
C ASP A 189 -10.46 13.60 -18.80
N GLY A 190 -10.51 13.73 -17.47
CA GLY A 190 -11.09 12.73 -16.59
C GLY A 190 -10.04 11.87 -15.87
N SER A 191 -10.35 10.58 -15.69
CA SER A 191 -9.57 9.68 -14.84
C SER A 191 -9.37 8.30 -15.43
N ARG A 192 -8.24 7.68 -15.11
CA ARG A 192 -7.98 6.27 -15.34
C ARG A 192 -8.18 5.51 -14.04
N TRP A 193 -9.04 4.52 -14.11
CA TRP A 193 -9.35 3.58 -13.04
C TRP A 193 -8.71 2.26 -13.41
N ILE A 194 -7.67 1.90 -12.67
CA ILE A 194 -6.87 0.70 -12.93
C ILE A 194 -7.04 -0.22 -11.73
N ILE A 195 -7.59 -1.42 -11.94
CA ILE A 195 -7.80 -2.42 -10.89
C ILE A 195 -6.98 -3.65 -11.24
N GLU A 196 -6.04 -3.99 -10.37
CA GLU A 196 -5.17 -5.16 -10.50
C GLU A 196 -5.54 -6.19 -9.44
N GLY A 197 -5.54 -7.46 -9.83
CA GLY A 197 -5.66 -8.61 -8.94
C GLY A 197 -4.48 -9.56 -9.18
N ALA A 198 -3.86 -10.01 -8.09
CA ALA A 198 -2.79 -10.98 -8.09
C ALA A 198 -3.07 -12.07 -7.05
N THR A 199 -3.31 -13.27 -7.54
CA THR A 199 -3.41 -14.53 -6.78
C THR A 199 -2.37 -15.51 -7.33
N ASP A 200 -2.76 -16.74 -7.64
CA ASP A 200 -2.06 -17.63 -8.57
C ASP A 200 -1.99 -17.12 -10.02
N GLN A 201 -2.84 -16.16 -10.38
CA GLN A 201 -2.83 -15.47 -11.67
C GLN A 201 -2.83 -13.94 -11.49
N TYR A 202 -2.44 -13.21 -12.54
CA TYR A 202 -2.49 -11.75 -12.59
C TYR A 202 -3.55 -11.31 -13.60
N HIS A 203 -4.37 -10.33 -13.21
CA HIS A 203 -5.34 -9.69 -14.08
C HIS A 203 -5.41 -8.20 -13.77
N VAL A 204 -5.67 -7.40 -14.81
CA VAL A 204 -5.82 -5.95 -14.70
C VAL A 204 -6.99 -5.49 -15.55
N VAL A 205 -7.72 -4.50 -15.04
CA VAL A 205 -8.83 -3.81 -15.71
C VAL A 205 -8.50 -2.31 -15.74
N ASP A 206 -8.39 -1.73 -16.93
CA ASP A 206 -8.21 -0.29 -17.19
C ASP A 206 -9.49 0.29 -17.79
N ARG A 207 -10.08 1.30 -17.12
CA ARG A 207 -11.23 2.04 -17.62
C ARG A 207 -11.00 3.54 -17.54
N TRP A 208 -11.44 4.25 -18.58
CA TRP A 208 -11.45 5.70 -18.60
C TRP A 208 -12.77 6.24 -18.08
N SER A 209 -12.72 6.97 -16.96
CA SER A 209 -13.82 7.70 -16.32
C SER A 209 -15.13 6.88 -16.23
N PRO A 210 -15.10 5.64 -15.71
CA PRO A 210 -16.26 4.77 -15.74
C PRO A 210 -17.41 5.39 -14.94
N LYS A 211 -18.60 5.46 -15.55
CA LYS A 211 -19.81 6.03 -14.93
C LYS A 211 -20.65 4.97 -14.20
N SER A 212 -20.47 3.71 -14.59
CA SER A 212 -21.19 2.54 -14.07
C SER A 212 -20.39 1.27 -14.38
N GLY A 213 -20.93 0.11 -14.00
CA GLY A 213 -20.35 -1.19 -14.32
C GLY A 213 -19.32 -1.70 -13.31
N PRO A 214 -18.71 -2.86 -13.59
CA PRO A 214 -17.80 -3.55 -12.68
C PRO A 214 -16.66 -2.69 -12.13
N ALA A 215 -15.90 -2.03 -13.01
CA ALA A 215 -14.76 -1.21 -12.61
C ALA A 215 -15.17 -0.04 -11.71
N ARG A 216 -16.32 0.58 -12.00
CA ARG A 216 -16.87 1.66 -11.18
C ARG A 216 -17.25 1.16 -9.79
N LYS A 217 -18.00 0.05 -9.70
CA LYS A 217 -18.41 -0.55 -8.42
C LYS A 217 -17.20 -0.91 -7.56
N LEU A 218 -16.23 -1.62 -8.12
CA LEU A 218 -15.02 -2.02 -7.42
C LEU A 218 -14.22 -0.79 -6.96
N GLY A 219 -13.92 0.16 -7.85
CA GLY A 219 -13.15 1.34 -7.45
C GLY A 219 -13.84 2.16 -6.37
N GLU A 220 -15.17 2.37 -6.44
CA GLU A 220 -15.92 3.06 -5.37
C GLU A 220 -15.84 2.32 -4.04
N TYR A 221 -15.84 0.99 -4.06
CA TYR A 221 -15.63 0.18 -2.86
C TYR A 221 -14.22 0.37 -2.28
N PHE A 222 -13.17 0.34 -3.11
CA PHE A 222 -11.81 0.62 -2.65
C PHE A 222 -11.68 2.02 -2.04
N LEU A 223 -12.34 3.01 -2.64
CA LEU A 223 -12.38 4.36 -2.09
C LEU A 223 -13.08 4.41 -0.73
N SER A 224 -14.21 3.72 -0.55
CA SER A 224 -14.96 3.73 0.70
C SER A 224 -14.13 3.15 1.86
N LEU A 225 -13.29 2.14 1.60
CA LEU A 225 -12.40 1.54 2.59
C LEU A 225 -11.36 2.52 3.14
N THR A 226 -11.02 3.58 2.41
CA THR A 226 -10.03 4.57 2.89
C THR A 226 -10.54 5.40 4.07
N GLY A 227 -11.87 5.53 4.23
CA GLY A 227 -12.49 6.48 5.15
C GLY A 227 -12.31 7.94 4.74
N TRP A 228 -11.76 8.21 3.56
CA TRP A 228 -11.62 9.56 3.02
C TRP A 228 -12.91 10.04 2.38
N GLN A 229 -13.14 11.36 2.43
CA GLN A 229 -14.24 11.97 1.71
C GLN A 229 -13.78 12.34 0.31
N PHE A 230 -14.58 11.94 -0.68
CA PHE A 230 -14.38 12.27 -2.08
C PHE A 230 -15.61 13.00 -2.61
N SER A 231 -15.41 14.17 -3.21
CA SER A 231 -16.42 14.82 -4.04
C SER A 231 -16.57 14.07 -5.37
N ARG A 232 -17.66 14.32 -6.11
CA ARG A 232 -17.82 13.79 -7.48
C ARG A 232 -16.62 14.15 -8.36
N TRP A 233 -16.02 15.32 -8.17
CA TRP A 233 -14.87 15.79 -8.95
C TRP A 233 -13.57 15.10 -8.54
N ASP A 234 -13.51 14.47 -7.36
CA ASP A 234 -12.33 13.78 -6.86
C ASP A 234 -12.14 12.41 -7.49
N VAL A 235 -13.18 11.89 -8.13
CA VAL A 235 -13.19 10.58 -8.78
C VAL A 235 -13.40 10.69 -10.30
N TYR A 236 -13.56 11.92 -10.80
CA TYR A 236 -13.62 12.26 -12.22
C TYR A 236 -12.24 12.62 -12.73
#